data_AF-A0A1B6MGR6-F1
#
_entry.id   AF-A0A1B6MGR6-F1
#
_cell.length_a   1.000
_cell.length_b   1.000
_cell.length_c   1.000
_cell.angle_alpha   90.00
_cell.angle_beta   90.00
_cell.angle_gamma   90.00
#
_symmetry.space_group_name_H-M   'P 1'
#
loop_
_entity.id
_entity.type
_entity.pdbx_description
1 polymer ?
#
loop_
_entity_poly.entity_id
_entity_poly.type
_entity_poly.pdbx_seq_one_letter_code
_entity_poly.pdbx_strand_id
1 'polypeptide(L)'
;MYHPSAALIVVAAVLQFPRCRASCLSRSPAANACTLGGSLALTSVPGNLPVNSGRCNSVYDKEAFQRQPRVRYPEAEAGEVYTLVMLDPDAPGRRQGQYYLHWILANIRGEDFKQGDLSKSTEITSYLGPAPPEDTGLHRYMFYVYRHQRAARRLSATVGDPERQFFTLRDWLRGNVRSGVRLCGVLSGVQFRSGF
;
A
#
# COMPACT_ATOMS: atom_id res chain seq x y z
N MET A 1 -42.65 8.48 -57.40
CA MET A 1 -41.39 9.16 -57.04
C MET A 1 -40.97 8.68 -55.66
N TYR A 2 -39.98 7.80 -55.63
CA TYR A 2 -39.41 7.21 -54.43
C TYR A 2 -38.38 8.20 -53.84
N HIS A 3 -38.54 8.58 -52.58
CA HIS A 3 -37.48 9.23 -51.81
C HIS A 3 -37.21 8.42 -50.55
N PRO A 4 -35.96 7.97 -50.31
CA PRO A 4 -35.65 7.03 -49.25
C PRO A 4 -35.40 7.71 -47.90
N SER A 5 -35.61 6.88 -46.88
CA SER A 5 -35.34 6.99 -45.45
C SER A 5 -34.15 7.85 -45.01
N ALA A 6 -34.40 8.71 -44.02
CA ALA A 6 -33.37 9.18 -43.10
C ALA A 6 -33.32 8.22 -41.89
N ALA A 7 -32.30 7.35 -41.86
CA ALA A 7 -31.98 6.54 -40.69
C ALA A 7 -31.31 7.41 -39.64
N LEU A 8 -31.92 7.53 -38.44
CA LEU A 8 -31.26 8.09 -37.27
C LEU A 8 -30.15 7.12 -36.82
N ILE A 9 -28.91 7.52 -37.02
CA ILE A 9 -27.76 6.92 -36.36
C ILE A 9 -27.75 7.44 -34.91
N VAL A 10 -28.27 6.64 -33.98
CA VAL A 10 -28.01 6.83 -32.56
C VAL A 10 -26.57 6.38 -32.32
N VAL A 11 -25.62 7.32 -32.39
CA VAL A 11 -24.28 7.10 -31.86
C VAL A 11 -24.45 6.93 -30.36
N ALA A 12 -24.35 5.69 -29.88
CA ALA A 12 -24.23 5.42 -28.46
C ALA A 12 -23.01 6.20 -27.96
N ALA A 13 -23.27 7.29 -27.24
CA ALA A 13 -22.25 7.99 -26.48
C ALA A 13 -21.62 6.96 -25.54
N VAL A 14 -20.40 6.56 -25.88
CA VAL A 14 -19.50 5.86 -24.96
C VAL A 14 -19.56 6.64 -23.67
N LEU A 15 -20.09 6.02 -22.62
CA LEU A 15 -20.16 6.61 -21.28
C LEU A 15 -18.77 7.18 -20.96
N GLN A 16 -18.71 8.50 -21.04
CA GLN A 16 -17.55 9.29 -20.70
C GLN A 16 -17.33 9.07 -19.21
N PHE A 17 -16.49 8.08 -18.86
CA PHE A 17 -16.10 7.82 -17.48
C PHE A 17 -15.54 9.13 -16.90
N PRO A 18 -16.25 9.80 -15.99
CA PRO A 18 -15.74 11.02 -15.41
C PRO A 18 -14.91 10.58 -14.22
N ARG A 19 -13.58 10.69 -14.35
CA ARG A 19 -12.72 11.34 -13.35
C ARG A 19 -11.26 11.16 -13.76
N CYS A 20 -10.61 12.31 -13.89
CA CYS A 20 -9.20 12.51 -14.12
C CYS A 20 -8.34 11.36 -13.59
N ARG A 21 -7.59 10.71 -14.50
CA ARG A 21 -6.34 10.02 -14.14
C ARG A 21 -5.41 11.06 -13.55
N ALA A 22 -5.51 11.30 -12.24
CA ALA A 22 -4.47 12.02 -11.51
C ALA A 22 -3.14 11.40 -11.93
N SER A 23 -2.23 12.26 -12.42
CA SER A 23 -0.94 11.85 -12.94
C SER A 23 -0.30 10.87 -11.94
N CYS A 24 0.06 9.68 -12.43
CA CYS A 24 0.74 8.65 -11.66
C CYS A 24 2.19 9.07 -11.41
N LEU A 25 2.35 10.16 -10.68
CA LEU A 25 3.63 10.63 -10.18
C LEU A 25 3.94 9.77 -8.96
N SER A 26 4.89 8.86 -9.12
CA SER A 26 5.52 8.18 -7.98
C SER A 26 6.20 9.25 -7.13
N ARG A 27 5.50 9.75 -6.10
CA ARG A 27 6.13 10.62 -5.11
C ARG A 27 7.02 9.76 -4.22
N SER A 28 8.13 10.33 -3.75
CA SER A 28 8.88 9.66 -2.67
C SER A 28 7.91 9.50 -1.49
N PRO A 29 7.91 8.35 -0.80
CA PRO A 29 7.09 8.19 0.40
C PRO A 29 7.44 9.32 1.38
N ALA A 30 6.42 9.86 2.05
CA ALA A 30 6.64 10.82 3.11
C ALA A 30 7.52 10.18 4.19
N ALA A 31 8.40 10.95 4.83
CA ALA A 31 9.23 10.43 5.92
C ALA A 31 8.40 10.09 7.19
N ASN A 32 7.17 10.58 7.27
CA ASN A 32 6.20 10.32 8.32
C ASN A 32 4.88 9.91 7.65
N ALA A 33 4.41 8.70 7.91
CA ALA A 33 3.20 8.17 7.28
C ALA A 33 1.93 8.90 7.73
N CYS A 34 1.92 9.49 8.93
CA CYS A 34 0.76 10.19 9.47
C CYS A 34 0.39 11.47 8.71
N THR A 35 1.30 12.03 7.92
CA THR A 35 1.04 13.27 7.16
C THR A 35 0.32 13.02 5.83
N LEU A 36 0.21 11.76 5.40
CA LEU A 36 -0.40 11.39 4.12
C LEU A 36 -1.93 11.43 4.15
N GLY A 37 -2.53 11.41 5.35
CA GLY A 37 -3.98 11.34 5.52
C GLY A 37 -4.57 10.04 4.96
N GLY A 38 -5.86 10.12 4.60
CA GLY A 38 -6.65 8.97 4.17
C GLY A 38 -7.11 8.08 5.32
N SER A 39 -7.71 6.96 4.95
CA SER A 39 -8.49 6.10 5.86
C SER A 39 -7.84 4.75 6.16
N LEU A 40 -6.57 4.53 5.81
CA LEU A 40 -5.89 3.27 6.14
C LEU A 40 -5.96 2.99 7.65
N ALA A 41 -6.40 1.79 7.99
CA ALA A 41 -6.57 1.35 9.37
C ALA A 41 -5.98 -0.05 9.58
N LEU A 42 -5.25 -0.21 10.68
CA LEU A 42 -4.70 -1.47 11.16
C LEU A 42 -5.38 -1.86 12.46
N THR A 43 -5.44 -3.16 12.74
CA THR A 43 -5.92 -3.69 14.01
C THR A 43 -5.09 -4.90 14.40
N SER A 44 -4.49 -4.86 15.59
CA SER A 44 -3.60 -5.91 16.08
C SER A 44 -4.31 -7.25 16.33
N VAL A 45 -3.58 -8.37 16.23
CA VAL A 45 -4.11 -9.73 16.44
C VAL A 45 -3.11 -10.54 17.28
N PRO A 46 -3.43 -10.99 18.51
CA PRO A 46 -4.68 -10.87 19.24
C PRO A 46 -4.61 -9.62 20.13
N GLY A 47 -5.52 -8.67 20.00
CA GLY A 47 -5.48 -7.50 20.87
C GLY A 47 -6.42 -6.40 20.43
N ASN A 48 -6.79 -6.40 19.15
CA ASN A 48 -7.71 -5.43 18.57
C ASN A 48 -7.29 -3.98 18.83
N LEU A 49 -5.98 -3.72 18.94
CA LEU A 49 -5.44 -2.39 19.15
C LEU A 49 -5.43 -1.65 17.81
N PRO A 50 -6.12 -0.50 17.69
CA PRO A 50 -6.31 0.17 16.42
C PRO A 50 -5.18 1.16 16.10
N VAL A 51 -4.68 1.13 14.87
CA VAL A 51 -3.82 2.18 14.31
C VAL A 51 -4.55 2.79 13.12
N ASN A 52 -4.94 4.06 13.25
CA ASN A 52 -5.66 4.82 12.22
C ASN A 52 -5.23 6.29 12.31
N SER A 53 -5.81 7.17 11.50
CA SER A 53 -5.47 8.61 11.50
C SER A 53 -5.54 9.26 12.89
N GLY A 54 -6.51 8.91 13.73
CA GLY A 54 -6.67 9.45 15.09
C GLY A 54 -5.70 8.86 16.13
N ARG A 55 -5.05 7.72 15.81
CA ARG A 55 -4.06 7.04 16.67
C ARG A 55 -2.73 6.81 15.95
N CYS A 56 -2.46 7.65 14.96
CA CYS A 56 -1.24 7.52 14.18
C CYS A 56 -0.05 7.93 15.05
N ASN A 57 1.06 7.20 14.91
CA ASN A 57 2.27 7.37 15.70
C ASN A 57 2.13 7.03 17.21
N SER A 58 1.02 6.43 17.63
CA SER A 58 0.89 5.88 18.98
C SER A 58 1.91 4.77 19.23
N VAL A 59 2.30 4.61 20.50
CA VAL A 59 3.24 3.58 20.95
C VAL A 59 2.46 2.33 21.35
N TYR A 60 2.94 1.16 20.93
CA TYR A 60 2.42 -0.14 21.32
C TYR A 60 3.58 -1.07 21.67
N ASP A 61 3.30 -2.07 22.50
CA ASP A 61 4.23 -3.18 22.74
C ASP A 61 4.47 -3.96 21.45
N LYS A 62 5.70 -4.43 21.23
CA LYS A 62 6.08 -5.14 20.00
C LYS A 62 5.25 -6.41 19.81
N GLU A 63 4.88 -7.06 20.91
CA GLU A 63 4.08 -8.28 21.01
C GLU A 63 2.72 -8.10 20.30
N ALA A 64 2.11 -6.91 20.40
CA ALA A 64 0.81 -6.64 19.81
C ALA A 64 0.82 -6.82 18.29
N PHE A 65 1.95 -6.50 17.64
CA PHE A 65 2.10 -6.57 16.18
C PHE A 65 3.09 -7.67 15.76
N GLN A 66 3.29 -8.72 16.56
CA GLN A 66 4.09 -9.87 16.10
C GLN A 66 3.40 -10.67 14.99
N ARG A 67 2.06 -10.64 14.96
CA ARG A 67 1.28 -11.24 13.88
C ARG A 67 0.77 -10.18 12.93
N GLN A 68 0.54 -10.61 11.69
CA GLN A 68 -0.04 -9.78 10.66
C GLN A 68 -1.31 -9.08 11.17
N PRO A 69 -1.37 -7.74 11.18
CA PRO A 69 -2.56 -7.04 11.59
C PRO A 69 -3.66 -7.20 10.56
N ARG A 70 -4.91 -7.06 11.00
CA ARG A 70 -6.01 -6.83 10.06
C ARG A 70 -5.81 -5.45 9.45
N VAL A 71 -5.86 -5.35 8.12
CA VAL A 71 -5.69 -4.10 7.40
C VAL A 71 -6.94 -3.80 6.60
N ARG A 72 -7.46 -2.58 6.74
CA ARG A 72 -8.60 -2.09 5.97
C ARG A 72 -8.26 -0.76 5.33
N TYR A 73 -8.70 -0.58 4.10
CA TYR A 73 -8.65 0.71 3.41
C TYR A 73 -10.04 1.09 2.88
N PRO A 74 -10.88 1.76 3.70
CA PRO A 74 -12.26 2.11 3.36
C PRO A 74 -12.41 2.92 2.05
N GLU A 75 -11.43 3.76 1.73
CA GLU A 75 -11.39 4.57 0.49
C GLU A 75 -10.91 3.81 -0.74
N ALA A 76 -10.63 2.50 -0.66
CA ALA A 76 -10.34 1.72 -1.86
C ALA A 76 -11.50 1.84 -2.88
N GLU A 77 -11.26 1.58 -4.16
CA GLU A 77 -12.27 1.66 -5.20
C GLU A 77 -12.50 0.24 -5.75
N ALA A 78 -13.76 -0.16 -5.92
CA ALA A 78 -14.07 -1.47 -6.49
C ALA A 78 -13.54 -1.54 -7.94
N GLY A 79 -12.95 -2.68 -8.31
CA GLY A 79 -12.32 -2.85 -9.62
C GLY A 79 -10.89 -2.28 -9.73
N GLU A 80 -10.42 -1.53 -8.73
CA GLU A 80 -9.03 -1.12 -8.62
C GLU A 80 -8.20 -2.16 -7.84
N VAL A 81 -6.89 -2.14 -8.06
CA VAL A 81 -5.94 -3.09 -7.43
C VAL A 81 -4.87 -2.31 -6.69
N TYR A 82 -4.52 -2.78 -5.50
CA TYR A 82 -3.66 -2.08 -4.55
C TYR A 82 -2.46 -2.92 -4.09
N THR A 83 -1.47 -2.19 -3.59
CA THR A 83 -0.30 -2.74 -2.89
C THR A 83 -0.14 -2.01 -1.55
N LEU A 84 0.06 -2.78 -0.49
CA LEU A 84 0.44 -2.34 0.83
C LEU A 84 1.92 -2.62 1.07
N VAL A 85 2.63 -1.65 1.66
CA VAL A 85 4.04 -1.79 2.03
C VAL A 85 4.20 -1.40 3.50
N MET A 86 4.97 -2.18 4.27
CA MET A 86 5.37 -1.90 5.65
C MET A 86 6.90 -1.74 5.74
N LEU A 87 7.35 -0.61 6.29
CA LEU A 87 8.76 -0.21 6.34
C LEU A 87 9.16 0.28 7.73
N ASP A 88 10.41 0.00 8.12
CA ASP A 88 11.06 0.59 9.28
C ASP A 88 12.25 1.45 8.82
N PRO A 89 12.20 2.78 8.98
CA PRO A 89 13.29 3.70 8.64
C PRO A 89 14.35 3.82 9.75
N ASP A 90 14.04 3.35 10.96
CA ASP A 90 14.81 3.60 12.18
C ASP A 90 15.72 2.41 12.54
N ALA A 91 15.65 1.31 11.80
CA ALA A 91 16.61 0.21 11.90
C ALA A 91 18.07 0.71 11.86
N PRO A 92 18.99 0.15 12.67
CA PRO A 92 20.37 0.61 12.71
C PRO A 92 21.09 0.56 11.35
N GLY A 93 21.96 1.55 11.12
CA GLY A 93 22.82 1.63 9.93
C GLY A 93 22.11 2.10 8.64
N ARG A 94 20.81 2.45 8.70
CA ARG A 94 20.08 2.94 7.52
C ARG A 94 20.45 4.37 7.18
N ARG A 95 20.65 4.63 5.88
CA ARG A 95 20.77 5.99 5.32
C ARG A 95 19.39 6.53 4.95
N GLN A 96 19.29 7.84 4.70
CA GLN A 96 18.05 8.45 4.24
C GLN A 96 17.49 7.74 2.99
N GLY A 97 16.25 7.27 3.08
CA GLY A 97 15.57 6.55 2.00
C GLY A 97 15.86 5.05 1.92
N GLN A 98 16.67 4.51 2.84
CA GLN A 98 16.80 3.08 3.08
C GLN A 98 15.91 2.68 4.26
N TYR A 99 15.34 1.48 4.17
CA TYR A 99 14.44 0.93 5.17
C TYR A 99 14.84 -0.52 5.49
N TYR A 100 14.39 -1.03 6.63
CA TYR A 100 14.14 -2.45 6.77
C TYR A 100 12.74 -2.75 6.20
N LEU A 101 12.64 -3.73 5.31
CA LEU A 101 11.37 -4.13 4.71
C LEU A 101 10.66 -5.20 5.56
N HIS A 102 9.52 -4.84 6.15
CA HIS A 102 8.75 -5.76 6.98
C HIS A 102 7.73 -6.57 6.18
N TRP A 103 7.05 -5.94 5.21
CA TRP A 103 5.95 -6.59 4.50
C TRP A 103 5.65 -5.91 3.17
N ILE A 104 5.37 -6.70 2.13
CA ILE A 104 4.75 -6.22 0.89
C ILE A 104 3.64 -7.17 0.51
N LEU A 105 2.43 -6.63 0.44
CA LEU A 105 1.25 -7.33 -0.02
C LEU A 105 0.70 -6.64 -1.27
N ALA A 106 0.67 -7.34 -2.39
CA ALA A 106 0.27 -6.79 -3.67
C ALA A 106 -1.02 -7.43 -4.19
N ASN A 107 -1.52 -6.92 -5.31
CA ASN A 107 -2.68 -7.43 -6.02
C ASN A 107 -3.96 -7.48 -5.16
N ILE A 108 -4.08 -6.61 -4.16
CA ILE A 108 -5.23 -6.53 -3.27
C ILE A 108 -6.38 -5.88 -4.06
N ARG A 109 -7.49 -6.58 -4.24
CA ARG A 109 -8.66 -6.00 -4.91
C ARG A 109 -9.32 -4.97 -3.99
N GLY A 110 -9.76 -3.84 -4.54
CA GLY A 110 -10.29 -2.76 -3.72
C GLY A 110 -11.50 -3.17 -2.88
N GLU A 111 -12.41 -3.98 -3.43
CA GLU A 111 -13.57 -4.51 -2.70
C GLU A 111 -13.19 -5.38 -1.49
N ASP A 112 -12.15 -6.20 -1.63
CA ASP A 112 -11.61 -7.05 -0.56
C ASP A 112 -10.86 -6.16 0.47
N PHE A 113 -10.12 -5.15 0.00
CA PHE A 113 -9.34 -4.25 0.85
C PHE A 113 -10.21 -3.38 1.77
N LYS A 114 -11.41 -2.95 1.30
CA LYS A 114 -12.40 -2.25 2.15
C LYS A 114 -12.87 -3.10 3.32
N GLN A 115 -13.09 -4.38 3.06
CA GLN A 115 -13.61 -5.34 4.03
C GLN A 115 -12.49 -5.86 4.94
N GLY A 116 -11.24 -5.76 4.50
CA GLY A 116 -10.07 -6.32 5.18
C GLY A 116 -9.88 -7.80 4.91
N ASP A 117 -10.47 -8.32 3.84
CA ASP A 117 -10.14 -9.64 3.33
C ASP A 117 -8.88 -9.51 2.48
N LEU A 118 -7.79 -10.15 2.92
CA LEU A 118 -6.51 -10.15 2.21
C LEU A 118 -6.17 -11.53 1.66
N SER A 119 -7.07 -12.52 1.76
CA SER A 119 -6.81 -13.92 1.42
C SER A 119 -6.46 -14.15 -0.05
N LYS A 120 -6.90 -13.26 -0.96
CA LYS A 120 -6.67 -13.34 -2.41
C LYS A 120 -5.53 -12.45 -2.91
N SER A 121 -4.84 -11.78 -1.99
CA SER A 121 -3.69 -10.95 -2.31
C SER A 121 -2.46 -11.80 -2.60
N THR A 122 -1.36 -11.16 -2.99
CA THR A 122 -0.08 -11.82 -3.26
C THR A 122 0.97 -11.30 -2.31
N GLU A 123 1.55 -12.18 -1.50
CA GLU A 123 2.73 -11.85 -0.70
C GLU A 123 3.94 -11.74 -1.61
N ILE A 124 4.41 -10.51 -1.78
CA ILE A 124 5.68 -10.22 -2.43
C ILE A 124 6.83 -10.39 -1.42
N THR A 125 6.55 -10.04 -0.18
CA THR A 125 7.45 -10.20 0.95
C THR A 125 6.59 -10.57 2.14
N SER A 126 6.85 -11.71 2.77
CA SER A 126 6.08 -12.18 3.92
C SER A 126 6.16 -11.21 5.10
N TYR A 127 5.13 -11.20 5.93
CA TYR A 127 5.07 -10.35 7.12
C TYR A 127 6.12 -10.75 8.15
N LEU A 128 6.95 -9.79 8.57
CA LEU A 128 7.77 -9.89 9.77
C LEU A 128 7.38 -8.79 10.74
N GLY A 129 7.04 -9.17 11.97
CA GLY A 129 6.64 -8.22 13.03
C GLY A 129 7.78 -7.32 13.49
N PRO A 130 7.49 -6.35 14.37
CA PRO A 130 8.50 -5.54 15.04
C PRO A 130 9.55 -6.38 15.77
N ALA A 131 10.82 -6.16 15.50
CA ALA A 131 11.93 -6.74 16.25
C ALA A 131 13.05 -5.69 16.43
N PRO A 132 12.74 -4.53 17.04
CA PRO A 132 13.76 -3.51 17.28
C PRO A 132 14.82 -4.07 18.25
N PRO A 133 16.12 -3.87 17.99
CA PRO A 133 17.17 -4.30 18.93
C PRO A 133 17.11 -3.54 20.26
N GLU A 134 17.67 -4.11 21.31
CA GLU A 134 17.88 -3.39 22.58
C GLU A 134 18.64 -2.06 22.33
N ASP A 135 18.34 -1.05 23.16
CA ASP A 135 18.99 0.26 23.14
C ASP A 135 18.91 1.07 21.84
N THR A 136 18.01 0.70 20.91
CA THR A 136 17.77 1.45 19.66
C THR A 136 16.58 2.41 19.74
N GLY A 137 15.83 2.38 20.85
CA GLY A 137 14.70 3.27 21.11
C GLY A 137 13.42 2.86 20.36
N LEU A 138 12.56 3.84 20.09
CA LEU A 138 11.27 3.61 19.43
C LEU A 138 11.38 3.72 17.90
N HIS A 139 11.20 2.60 17.22
CA HIS A 139 11.16 2.49 15.76
C HIS A 139 9.78 2.84 15.22
N ARG A 140 9.71 3.40 14.01
CA ARG A 140 8.47 3.68 13.28
C ARG A 140 8.16 2.56 12.30
N TYR A 141 7.01 1.93 12.48
CA TYR A 141 6.50 0.93 11.55
C TYR A 141 5.48 1.59 10.62
N MET A 142 5.94 1.99 9.43
CA MET A 142 5.19 2.79 8.48
C MET A 142 4.50 1.94 7.44
N PHE A 143 3.19 2.15 7.26
CA PHE A 143 2.39 1.48 6.24
C PHE A 143 1.98 2.47 5.14
N TYR A 144 2.13 2.04 3.90
CA TYR A 144 1.78 2.84 2.71
C TYR A 144 0.91 2.05 1.73
N VAL A 145 -0.10 2.73 1.17
CA VAL A 145 -0.94 2.19 0.10
C VAL A 145 -0.59 2.82 -1.24
N TYR A 146 -0.48 1.97 -2.24
CA TYR A 146 -0.36 2.34 -3.66
C TYR A 146 -1.46 1.65 -4.47
N ARG A 147 -1.87 2.27 -5.57
CA ARG A 147 -2.80 1.67 -6.55
C ARG A 147 -2.06 1.30 -7.83
N HIS A 148 -2.42 0.20 -8.47
CA HIS A 148 -1.91 -0.18 -9.77
C HIS A 148 -2.46 0.77 -10.84
N GLN A 149 -1.62 1.28 -11.74
CA GLN A 149 -2.08 2.09 -12.87
C GLN A 149 -2.99 1.29 -13.82
N ARG A 150 -2.78 -0.03 -13.90
CA ARG A 150 -3.58 -0.97 -14.69
C ARG A 150 -3.88 -2.21 -13.85
N ALA A 151 -5.13 -2.36 -13.40
CA ALA A 151 -5.58 -3.46 -12.56
C ALA A 151 -5.29 -4.87 -13.14
N ALA A 152 -5.31 -5.03 -14.46
CA ALA A 152 -5.04 -6.31 -15.12
C ALA A 152 -3.58 -6.80 -14.96
N ARG A 153 -2.63 -5.91 -14.63
CA ARG A 153 -1.22 -6.27 -14.47
C ARG A 153 -0.93 -6.58 -13.01
N ARG A 154 -0.53 -7.82 -12.75
CA ARG A 154 -0.23 -8.34 -11.41
C ARG A 154 1.27 -8.29 -11.11
N LEU A 155 1.61 -8.07 -9.85
CA LEU A 155 2.96 -8.24 -9.31
C LEU A 155 3.15 -9.68 -8.83
N SER A 156 4.30 -10.28 -9.11
CA SER A 156 4.62 -11.65 -8.69
C SER A 156 6.07 -11.86 -8.27
N ALA A 157 6.96 -10.91 -8.55
CA ALA A 157 8.37 -11.02 -8.16
C ALA A 157 8.49 -10.81 -6.65
N THR A 158 9.05 -11.78 -5.94
CA THR A 158 9.25 -11.73 -4.49
C THR A 158 10.49 -10.90 -4.13
N VAL A 159 10.52 -10.38 -2.90
CA VAL A 159 11.72 -9.80 -2.28
C VAL A 159 12.04 -10.65 -1.05
N GLY A 160 13.20 -11.32 -1.08
CA GLY A 160 13.66 -12.24 -0.05
C GLY A 160 14.25 -11.54 1.18
N ASP A 161 14.64 -12.36 2.16
CA ASP A 161 15.14 -11.86 3.46
C ASP A 161 16.45 -11.06 3.38
N PRO A 162 17.47 -11.47 2.58
CA PRO A 162 18.67 -10.65 2.41
C PRO A 162 18.36 -9.26 1.85
N GLU A 163 17.40 -9.17 0.93
CA GLU A 163 17.01 -7.91 0.27
C GLU A 163 16.15 -7.00 1.13
N ARG A 164 15.65 -7.48 2.28
CA ARG A 164 14.97 -6.60 3.25
C ARG A 164 15.90 -5.58 3.86
N GLN A 165 17.19 -5.93 3.97
CA GLN A 165 18.20 -5.07 4.55
C GLN A 165 18.54 -3.94 3.56
N PHE A 166 18.43 -2.70 4.02
CA PHE A 166 18.70 -1.49 3.23
C PHE A 166 17.77 -1.30 2.02
N PHE A 167 16.55 -1.86 2.08
CA PHE A 167 15.55 -1.76 1.03
C PHE A 167 15.27 -0.31 0.61
N THR A 168 15.25 -0.04 -0.70
CA THR A 168 14.94 1.28 -1.26
C THR A 168 13.58 1.25 -1.97
N LEU A 169 12.54 1.77 -1.31
CA LEU A 169 11.18 1.79 -1.87
C LEU A 169 11.13 2.47 -3.25
N ARG A 170 11.91 3.53 -3.43
CA ARG A 170 12.02 4.24 -4.71
C ARG A 170 12.50 3.35 -5.85
N ASP A 171 13.53 2.53 -5.62
CA ASP A 171 14.10 1.71 -6.70
C ASP A 171 13.22 0.49 -6.96
N TRP A 172 12.61 -0.08 -5.92
CA TRP A 172 11.60 -1.12 -6.09
C TRP A 172 10.39 -0.64 -6.92
N LEU A 173 9.85 0.55 -6.62
CA LEU A 173 8.78 1.16 -7.39
C LEU A 173 9.18 1.38 -8.87
N ARG A 174 10.41 1.81 -9.13
CA ARG A 174 10.94 1.99 -10.50
C ARG A 174 11.18 0.67 -11.22
N GLY A 175 11.67 -0.34 -10.50
CA GLY A 175 11.91 -1.69 -11.04
C GLY A 175 10.64 -2.31 -11.60
N ASN A 176 9.53 -2.19 -10.87
CA ASN A 176 8.23 -2.70 -11.31
C ASN A 176 7.75 -2.10 -12.64
N VAL A 177 8.09 -0.84 -12.92
CA VAL A 177 7.74 -0.19 -14.20
C VAL A 177 8.40 -0.91 -15.37
N ARG A 178 9.63 -1.40 -15.21
CA ARG A 178 10.33 -2.20 -16.24
C ARG A 178 9.61 -3.52 -16.50
N SER A 179 8.99 -4.10 -15.47
CA SER A 179 8.15 -5.30 -15.56
C SER A 179 6.70 -5.01 -15.99
N GLY A 180 6.39 -3.77 -16.39
CA GLY A 180 5.07 -3.38 -16.90
C GLY A 180 4.00 -3.11 -15.83
N VAL A 181 4.35 -3.10 -14.55
CA VAL A 181 3.46 -2.70 -13.45
C VAL A 181 3.88 -1.34 -12.92
N ARG A 182 3.03 -0.32 -13.08
CA ARG A 182 3.23 0.97 -12.45
C ARG A 182 2.33 1.11 -11.23
N LEU A 183 2.90 1.49 -10.10
CA LEU A 183 2.17 1.81 -8.87
C LEU A 183 2.07 3.34 -8.72
N CYS A 184 0.88 3.82 -8.37
CA CYS A 184 0.53 5.23 -8.19
C CYS A 184 0.26 5.50 -6.71
N GLY A 185 0.89 6.54 -6.16
CA GLY A 185 0.80 6.89 -4.75
C GLY A 185 2.02 7.66 -4.25
N VAL A 186 2.16 7.82 -2.93
CA VAL A 186 1.36 7.18 -1.86
C VAL A 186 -0.07 7.73 -1.78
N LEU A 187 -1.07 6.87 -1.61
CA LEU A 187 -2.49 7.26 -1.48
C LEU A 187 -2.95 7.48 -0.04
N SER A 188 -2.49 6.64 0.88
CA SER A 188 -2.75 6.77 2.32
C SER A 188 -1.61 6.10 3.08
N GLY A 189 -1.40 6.53 4.33
CA GLY A 189 -0.44 5.90 5.21
C GLY A 189 -0.78 6.10 6.67
N VAL A 190 -0.35 5.13 7.49
CA VAL A 190 -0.37 5.22 8.95
C VAL A 190 0.92 4.62 9.48
N GLN A 191 1.27 4.94 10.72
CA GLN A 191 2.38 4.30 11.41
C GLN A 191 2.04 4.12 12.88
N PHE A 192 2.77 3.21 13.51
CA PHE A 192 2.86 3.13 14.96
C PHE A 192 4.33 3.08 15.38
N ARG A 193 4.58 3.16 16.68
CA ARG A 193 5.92 3.02 17.25
C ARG A 193 6.02 1.84 18.20
N SER A 194 7.15 1.16 18.21
CA SER A 194 7.47 0.11 19.18
C SER A 194 8.95 0.14 19.52
N GLY A 195 9.28 -0.26 20.75
CA GLY A 195 10.64 -0.49 21.24
C GLY A 195 10.89 -1.96 21.56
N PHE A 196 12.07 -2.25 22.10
CA PHE A 196 12.44 -3.59 22.59
C PHE A 196 11.56 -4.01 23.76
#